data_AF-A0A7L5SV12-F1
#
_entry.id   AF-A0A7L5SV12-F1
#
_cell.length_a   1.000
_cell.length_b   1.000
_cell.length_c   1.000
_cell.angle_alpha   90.00
_cell.angle_beta   90.00
_cell.angle_gamma   90.00
#
_symmetry.space_group_name_H-M   'P 1'
#
loop_
_entity.id
_entity.type
_entity.pdbx_description
1 polymer ?
#
loop_
_entity_poly.entity_id
_entity_poly.type
_entity_poly.pdbx_seq_one_letter_code
_entity_poly.pdbx_strand_id
1 'polypeptide(L)'
;MPLTAPPAAPRPPWLADPPLVRGYRRTVPLRIRRAVIAMTGVELRRAALHGLGRLSLTSGALRLRWARRRLGRLVRTGLLSAPDRMVIADDRGTRIATVVSTPTPLFARAENLRLVCEALDRARLDHFVVRCYSNVASAVGVRADQRAAVVTALGALCEREAGYVSLPPHRKGGAGPMRLGATPRAWRALAAAPVVRFTRFHTTPRGDLVLGSSHGCDIEFWDRAPADGTADGPTAPDRAPLLHAPRPNRTTASVPLAGDAVRAPDHVFTRLAPAEGWSPGPLVRTRPEFTTRLPDEVRFPIDVVYTWVDGSDPQWQRRRAAVTNTEEAAGYHEQAANAARYANRDELRYSLRSLHLYAPWVRHIYIVTDRQVPDWLALDHPGITVVDHQEIFDDPTVLPTFNSHAIETRLHHIKGLAEHFLYFNDDVFLGSPVTPQDFFLANGVTKFFPSRALIPLAPADQLDVPVSAAGKNNRRLLEGRFGATVTQKMKHTPHAVRTSVLAEIEREFPEPIRATMANRVRSTSDVSLPSSLHHYYAFLTGRAVPAQLRYDYFDLARPTIPGRLARLLRSRHCQAFCLNDTVSSEHDLAGQLALLGPFLDAYFPVPSPLERAVTRQEPRQPCPSPSPSR
;
A
#
# COMPACT_ATOMS: atom_id res chain seq x y z
N MET A 1 -7.12 -63.22 -11.83
CA MET A 1 -6.34 -62.48 -12.84
C MET A 1 -6.60 -60.99 -12.64
N PRO A 2 -5.61 -60.17 -12.23
CA PRO A 2 -5.83 -58.74 -12.05
C PRO A 2 -5.60 -57.99 -13.36
N LEU A 3 -6.60 -57.19 -13.75
CA LEU A 3 -6.57 -56.27 -14.88
C LEU A 3 -5.55 -55.15 -14.63
N THR A 4 -4.57 -55.07 -15.52
CA THR A 4 -3.52 -54.03 -15.57
C THR A 4 -4.09 -52.67 -15.97
N ALA A 5 -3.78 -51.63 -15.17
CA ALA A 5 -4.05 -50.24 -15.51
C ALA A 5 -3.25 -49.79 -16.76
N PRO A 6 -3.78 -48.87 -17.59
CA PRO A 6 -3.08 -48.39 -18.78
C PRO A 6 -1.89 -47.49 -18.40
N PRO A 7 -0.84 -47.43 -19.25
CA PRO A 7 0.34 -46.62 -18.99
C PRO A 7 0.01 -45.12 -19.02
N ALA A 8 0.57 -44.37 -18.07
CA ALA A 8 0.43 -42.92 -17.99
C ALA A 8 0.98 -42.25 -19.26
N ALA A 9 0.23 -41.27 -19.80
CA ALA A 9 0.64 -40.48 -20.95
C ALA A 9 1.99 -39.76 -20.70
N PRO A 10 2.87 -39.65 -21.72
CA PRO A 10 4.13 -38.94 -21.58
C PRO A 10 3.87 -37.45 -21.30
N ARG A 11 4.62 -36.90 -20.34
CA ARG A 11 4.57 -35.46 -20.01
C ARG A 11 4.88 -34.61 -21.24
N PRO A 12 4.18 -33.48 -21.48
CA PRO A 12 4.49 -32.57 -22.57
C PRO A 12 5.95 -32.07 -22.50
N PRO A 13 6.64 -31.87 -23.63
CA PRO A 13 8.07 -31.52 -23.64
C PRO A 13 8.39 -30.15 -23.01
N TRP A 14 7.40 -29.29 -22.80
CA TRP A 14 7.53 -28.01 -22.08
C TRP A 14 7.33 -28.13 -20.55
N LEU A 15 6.96 -29.32 -20.06
CA LEU A 15 6.95 -29.71 -18.64
C LEU A 15 8.20 -30.53 -18.24
N ALA A 16 9.15 -30.72 -19.15
CA ALA A 16 10.42 -31.36 -18.84
C ALA A 16 11.33 -30.41 -18.06
N ASP A 17 11.72 -30.81 -16.84
CA ASP A 17 12.70 -30.09 -16.04
C ASP A 17 13.99 -29.87 -16.86
N PRO A 18 14.49 -28.62 -16.99
CA PRO A 18 15.75 -28.33 -17.66
C PRO A 18 16.88 -29.24 -17.14
N PRO A 19 17.87 -29.62 -17.96
CA PRO A 19 18.99 -30.48 -17.53
C PRO A 19 19.73 -29.94 -16.28
N LEU A 20 19.73 -28.62 -16.10
CA LEU A 20 20.24 -27.95 -14.90
C LEU A 20 19.39 -28.19 -13.63
N VAL A 21 18.06 -28.29 -13.76
CA VAL A 21 17.12 -28.60 -12.67
C VAL A 21 17.25 -30.07 -12.26
N ARG A 22 17.55 -30.98 -13.19
CA ARG A 22 17.90 -32.39 -12.87
C ARG A 22 19.21 -32.50 -12.08
N GLY A 23 20.25 -31.74 -12.46
CA GLY A 23 21.51 -31.69 -11.70
C GLY A 23 21.38 -31.05 -10.31
N TYR A 24 20.54 -30.02 -10.18
CA TYR A 24 20.15 -29.42 -8.89
C TYR A 24 19.39 -30.42 -8.01
N ARG A 25 18.50 -31.22 -8.62
CA ARG A 25 17.78 -32.32 -7.98
C ARG A 25 18.62 -33.58 -7.70
N ARG A 26 19.92 -33.58 -7.97
CA ARG A 26 20.83 -34.66 -7.54
C ARG A 26 21.79 -34.25 -6.43
N THR A 27 22.10 -32.95 -6.31
CA THR A 27 23.21 -32.46 -5.46
C THR A 27 22.77 -31.70 -4.20
N VAL A 28 21.53 -31.24 -4.14
CA VAL A 28 21.03 -30.41 -3.04
C VAL A 28 20.01 -31.20 -2.21
N PRO A 29 20.09 -31.28 -0.86
CA PRO A 29 19.09 -31.97 -0.03
C PRO A 29 17.65 -31.46 -0.26
N LEU A 30 16.64 -32.32 -0.14
CA LEU A 30 15.23 -31.99 -0.41
C LEU A 30 14.73 -30.77 0.38
N ARG A 31 15.21 -30.61 1.63
CA ARG A 31 14.91 -29.45 2.50
C ARG A 31 15.46 -28.14 1.92
N ILE A 32 16.66 -28.14 1.35
CA ILE A 32 17.26 -26.97 0.68
C ILE A 32 16.59 -26.71 -0.68
N ARG A 33 16.07 -27.75 -1.36
CA ARG A 33 15.27 -27.57 -2.58
C ARG A 33 13.95 -26.86 -2.31
N ARG A 34 13.30 -27.20 -1.19
CA ARG A 34 12.09 -26.51 -0.70
C ARG A 34 12.38 -25.05 -0.32
N ALA A 35 13.57 -24.76 0.21
CA ALA A 35 14.00 -23.41 0.56
C ALA A 35 14.40 -22.49 -0.62
N VAL A 36 14.42 -22.97 -1.87
CA VAL A 36 14.97 -22.23 -3.05
C VAL A 36 13.90 -21.85 -4.09
N ILE A 37 12.64 -21.79 -3.70
CA ILE A 37 11.52 -21.69 -4.67
C ILE A 37 11.38 -20.31 -5.37
N ALA A 38 12.12 -19.27 -5.00
CA ALA A 38 11.93 -17.92 -5.57
C ALA A 38 12.98 -17.46 -6.60
N MET A 39 13.62 -18.36 -7.35
CA MET A 39 14.51 -17.93 -8.46
C MET A 39 13.77 -17.48 -9.72
N THR A 40 12.44 -17.61 -9.75
CA THR A 40 11.69 -17.56 -11.00
C THR A 40 10.37 -16.80 -10.94
N GLY A 41 9.68 -16.66 -9.81
CA GLY A 41 8.29 -16.18 -9.79
C GLY A 41 8.07 -14.76 -10.34
N VAL A 42 8.81 -13.77 -9.83
CA VAL A 42 8.66 -12.37 -10.24
C VAL A 42 9.28 -12.11 -11.62
N GLU A 43 10.42 -12.73 -11.93
CA GLU A 43 11.09 -12.60 -13.23
C GLU A 43 10.38 -13.36 -14.36
N LEU A 44 9.75 -14.52 -14.09
CA LEU A 44 8.87 -15.19 -15.07
C LEU A 44 7.57 -14.42 -15.26
N ARG A 45 6.95 -13.86 -14.20
CA ARG A 45 5.78 -12.97 -14.36
C ARG A 45 6.17 -11.70 -15.14
N ARG A 46 7.36 -11.13 -14.90
CA ARG A 46 7.94 -10.03 -15.71
C ARG A 46 8.16 -10.43 -17.17
N ALA A 47 8.69 -11.62 -17.43
CA ALA A 47 8.90 -12.14 -18.79
C ALA A 47 7.57 -12.42 -19.51
N ALA A 48 6.54 -12.87 -18.78
CA ALA A 48 5.18 -13.05 -19.27
C ALA A 48 4.54 -11.70 -19.65
N LEU A 49 4.70 -10.65 -18.83
CA LEU A 49 4.25 -9.29 -19.16
C LEU A 49 4.97 -8.66 -20.38
N HIS A 50 6.14 -9.18 -20.76
CA HIS A 50 6.93 -8.70 -21.89
C HIS A 50 6.82 -9.55 -23.16
N GLY A 51 6.10 -10.68 -23.16
CA GLY A 51 6.02 -11.58 -24.33
C GLY A 51 7.36 -12.19 -24.77
N LEU A 52 8.41 -12.08 -23.96
CA LEU A 52 9.79 -12.44 -24.31
C LEU A 52 10.14 -13.87 -23.84
N GLY A 53 9.32 -14.85 -24.21
CA GLY A 53 9.52 -16.27 -23.85
C GLY A 53 10.85 -16.89 -24.29
N ARG A 54 11.69 -16.20 -25.08
CA ARG A 54 12.95 -16.75 -25.62
C ARG A 54 14.24 -15.98 -25.28
N LEU A 55 14.19 -14.70 -24.88
CA LEU A 55 15.39 -13.88 -24.67
C LEU A 55 15.95 -13.91 -23.23
N SER A 56 15.27 -14.57 -22.28
CA SER A 56 15.69 -14.66 -20.86
C SER A 56 16.59 -15.86 -20.52
N LEU A 57 16.81 -16.81 -21.43
CA LEU A 57 17.46 -18.09 -21.09
C LEU A 57 18.99 -17.99 -20.96
N THR A 58 19.64 -17.10 -21.72
CA THR A 58 21.11 -16.96 -21.74
C THR A 58 21.65 -16.11 -20.58
N SER A 59 20.96 -15.04 -20.20
CA SER A 59 21.23 -14.21 -19.02
C SER A 59 20.82 -14.91 -17.71
N GLY A 60 19.80 -15.77 -17.76
CA GLY A 60 19.41 -16.67 -16.67
C GLY A 60 20.50 -17.68 -16.31
N ALA A 61 21.13 -18.34 -17.29
CA ALA A 61 22.15 -19.37 -17.06
C ALA A 61 23.41 -18.84 -16.33
N LEU A 62 23.86 -17.62 -16.65
CA LEU A 62 24.98 -16.95 -15.96
C LEU A 62 24.59 -16.53 -14.53
N ARG A 63 23.40 -15.96 -14.34
CA ARG A 63 22.87 -15.63 -13.00
C ARG A 63 22.65 -16.87 -12.14
N LEU A 64 22.24 -18.00 -12.72
CA LEU A 64 22.10 -19.32 -12.09
C LEU A 64 23.44 -19.91 -11.64
N ARG A 65 24.53 -19.75 -12.41
CA ARG A 65 25.89 -20.18 -12.02
C ARG A 65 26.43 -19.35 -10.85
N TRP A 66 26.19 -18.03 -10.85
CA TRP A 66 26.53 -17.14 -9.73
C TRP A 66 25.68 -17.40 -8.48
N ALA A 67 24.37 -17.63 -8.67
CA ALA A 67 23.46 -18.07 -7.63
C ALA A 67 23.93 -19.37 -7.01
N ARG A 68 24.32 -20.39 -7.79
CA ARG A 68 24.88 -21.66 -7.26
C ARG A 68 26.12 -21.48 -6.37
N ARG A 69 27.10 -20.66 -6.78
CA ARG A 69 28.32 -20.40 -5.98
C ARG A 69 28.02 -19.62 -4.69
N ARG A 70 27.02 -18.74 -4.67
CA ARG A 70 26.58 -18.01 -3.46
C ARG A 70 25.63 -18.83 -2.58
N LEU A 71 24.77 -19.64 -3.18
CA LEU A 71 23.89 -20.58 -2.50
C LEU A 71 24.71 -21.60 -1.72
N GLY A 72 25.80 -22.12 -2.29
CA GLY A 72 26.74 -22.98 -1.58
C GLY A 72 27.44 -22.30 -0.39
N ARG A 73 27.52 -20.96 -0.35
CA ARG A 73 28.00 -20.21 0.82
C ARG A 73 26.90 -20.04 1.88
N LEU A 74 25.66 -19.76 1.47
CA LEU A 74 24.51 -19.65 2.38
C LEU A 74 24.09 -20.99 2.99
N VAL A 75 24.23 -22.09 2.25
CA VAL A 75 23.99 -23.44 2.77
C VAL A 75 25.01 -23.80 3.86
N ARG A 76 26.26 -23.35 3.71
CA ARG A 76 27.34 -23.59 4.68
C ARG A 76 27.17 -22.85 6.01
N THR A 77 26.27 -21.86 6.10
CA THR A 77 26.05 -21.12 7.35
C THR A 77 25.09 -21.84 8.30
N GLY A 78 24.42 -22.92 7.89
CA GLY A 78 23.40 -23.61 8.70
C GLY A 78 22.08 -22.83 8.88
N LEU A 79 22.02 -21.56 8.45
CA LEU A 79 20.87 -20.66 8.60
C LEU A 79 19.62 -21.09 7.80
N LEU A 80 19.80 -21.96 6.79
CA LEU A 80 18.69 -22.51 5.99
C LEU A 80 18.07 -23.78 6.60
N SER A 81 18.53 -24.19 7.79
CA SER A 81 17.99 -25.37 8.48
C SER A 81 16.62 -25.12 9.11
N ALA A 82 16.28 -23.86 9.40
CA ALA A 82 14.97 -23.50 9.93
C ALA A 82 13.89 -23.62 8.83
N PRO A 83 12.72 -24.20 9.15
CA PRO A 83 11.69 -24.55 8.15
C PRO A 83 10.99 -23.33 7.54
N ASP A 84 11.07 -22.18 8.19
CA ASP A 84 10.46 -20.91 7.78
C ASP A 84 11.42 -20.04 6.95
N ARG A 85 12.53 -20.58 6.46
CA ARG A 85 13.53 -19.81 5.69
C ARG A 85 13.44 -20.08 4.20
N MET A 86 13.45 -19.02 3.41
CA MET A 86 13.49 -19.06 1.95
C MET A 86 14.63 -18.20 1.40
N VAL A 87 15.28 -18.70 0.35
CA VAL A 87 16.25 -17.94 -0.43
C VAL A 87 15.52 -17.12 -1.48
N ILE A 88 15.68 -15.80 -1.41
CA ILE A 88 15.17 -14.84 -2.37
C ILE A 88 16.32 -14.26 -3.19
N ALA A 89 16.05 -13.84 -4.43
CA ALA A 89 17.02 -13.19 -5.29
C ALA A 89 16.43 -11.91 -5.88
N ASP A 90 17.17 -10.80 -5.72
CA ASP A 90 16.85 -9.53 -6.36
C ASP A 90 18.05 -9.01 -7.18
N ASP A 91 17.91 -7.80 -7.72
CA ASP A 91 18.96 -7.06 -8.42
C ASP A 91 20.20 -6.79 -7.55
N ARG A 92 20.04 -6.83 -6.23
CA ARG A 92 21.10 -6.64 -5.21
C ARG A 92 21.65 -7.97 -4.70
N GLY A 93 21.20 -9.09 -5.26
CA GLY A 93 21.72 -10.43 -5.08
C GLY A 93 20.84 -11.35 -4.23
N THR A 94 21.42 -12.48 -3.83
CA THR A 94 20.72 -13.50 -3.05
C THR A 94 20.65 -13.14 -1.57
N ARG A 95 19.49 -13.33 -0.94
CA ARG A 95 19.27 -13.12 0.50
C ARG A 95 18.48 -14.29 1.10
N ILE A 96 18.58 -14.46 2.42
CA ILE A 96 17.70 -15.33 3.20
C ILE A 96 16.57 -14.45 3.73
N ALA A 97 15.33 -14.88 3.51
CA ALA A 97 14.13 -14.27 4.04
C ALA A 97 13.36 -15.26 4.90
N THR A 98 12.66 -14.73 5.89
CA THR A 98 11.72 -15.46 6.73
C THR A 98 10.36 -15.47 6.04
N VAL A 99 9.77 -16.66 5.91
CA VAL A 99 8.45 -16.86 5.32
C VAL A 99 7.39 -16.50 6.37
N VAL A 100 6.52 -15.57 5.99
CA VAL A 100 5.38 -15.10 6.78
C VAL A 100 4.15 -15.18 5.88
N SER A 101 3.00 -15.58 6.41
CA SER A 101 1.76 -15.73 5.63
C SER A 101 1.31 -14.39 5.02
N THR A 102 1.22 -13.34 5.84
CA THR A 102 0.67 -12.03 5.46
C THR A 102 1.59 -10.87 5.88
N PRO A 103 2.82 -10.78 5.35
CA PRO A 103 3.77 -9.75 5.75
C PRO A 103 3.33 -8.38 5.23
N THR A 104 3.22 -7.40 6.12
CA THR A 104 2.99 -5.98 5.77
C THR A 104 4.22 -5.11 6.07
N PRO A 105 4.37 -3.93 5.43
CA PRO A 105 5.40 -2.95 5.78
C PRO A 105 5.44 -2.60 7.27
N LEU A 106 4.27 -2.41 7.89
CA LEU A 106 4.16 -2.13 9.34
C LEU A 106 4.66 -3.31 10.17
N PHE A 107 4.25 -4.54 9.82
CA PHE A 107 4.74 -5.77 10.45
C PHE A 107 6.27 -5.89 10.35
N ALA A 108 6.83 -5.75 9.15
CA ALA A 108 8.28 -5.90 8.95
C ALA A 108 9.09 -4.88 9.76
N ARG A 109 8.59 -3.64 9.86
CA ARG A 109 9.17 -2.60 10.73
C ARG A 109 9.13 -3.00 12.20
N ALA A 110 7.94 -3.34 12.70
CA ALA A 110 7.72 -3.67 14.11
C ALA A 110 8.54 -4.90 14.53
N GLU A 111 8.63 -5.89 13.66
CA GLU A 111 9.34 -7.13 13.94
C GLU A 111 10.85 -6.94 13.95
N ASN A 112 11.41 -6.11 13.05
CA ASN A 112 12.83 -5.74 13.12
C ASN A 112 13.15 -4.94 14.40
N LEU A 113 12.26 -4.05 14.83
CA LEU A 113 12.39 -3.32 16.09
C LEU A 113 12.40 -4.28 17.30
N ARG A 114 11.39 -5.15 17.38
CA ARG A 114 11.23 -6.13 18.47
C ARG A 114 12.48 -6.98 18.65
N LEU A 115 13.00 -7.55 17.55
CA LEU A 115 14.20 -8.40 17.58
C LEU A 115 15.44 -7.68 18.11
N VAL A 116 15.63 -6.41 17.74
CA VAL A 116 16.75 -5.60 18.21
C VAL A 116 16.60 -5.31 19.70
N CYS A 117 15.43 -4.83 20.14
CA CYS A 117 15.18 -4.56 21.56
C CYS A 117 15.39 -5.82 22.41
N GLU A 118 14.83 -6.96 22.01
CA GLU A 118 15.01 -8.22 22.75
C GLU A 118 16.46 -8.71 22.78
N ALA A 119 17.24 -8.46 21.74
CA ALA A 119 18.66 -8.80 21.71
C ALA A 119 19.46 -7.93 22.70
N LEU A 120 19.12 -6.65 22.79
CA LEU A 120 19.72 -5.71 23.73
C LEU A 120 19.29 -6.02 25.18
N ASP A 121 18.02 -6.34 25.42
CA ASP A 121 17.50 -6.77 26.71
C ASP A 121 18.21 -8.04 27.21
N ARG A 122 18.36 -9.05 26.34
CA ARG A 122 19.10 -10.29 26.67
C ARG A 122 20.56 -10.04 27.01
N ALA A 123 21.17 -9.03 26.39
CA ALA A 123 22.54 -8.61 26.69
C ALA A 123 22.63 -7.63 27.87
N ARG A 124 21.50 -7.28 28.52
CA ARG A 124 21.41 -6.30 29.62
C ARG A 124 21.97 -4.93 29.24
N LEU A 125 21.73 -4.50 28.00
CA LEU A 125 22.17 -3.22 27.46
C LEU A 125 21.04 -2.19 27.54
N ASP A 126 21.34 -1.02 28.13
CA ASP A 126 20.41 0.10 28.19
C ASP A 126 20.13 0.63 26.78
N HIS A 127 18.86 0.74 26.41
CA HIS A 127 18.45 1.13 25.07
C HIS A 127 17.08 1.82 25.05
N PHE A 128 16.86 2.74 24.13
CA PHE A 128 15.59 3.46 24.03
C PHE A 128 15.17 3.62 22.58
N VAL A 129 13.89 3.38 22.28
CA VAL A 129 13.36 3.63 20.93
C VAL A 129 13.32 5.14 20.66
N VAL A 130 13.79 5.55 19.48
CA VAL A 130 13.93 6.94 19.04
C VAL A 130 12.89 7.25 17.94
N ARG A 131 12.29 8.44 17.97
CA ARG A 131 11.38 8.92 16.90
C ARG A 131 12.15 9.34 15.66
N CYS A 132 12.52 8.38 14.80
CA CYS A 132 13.21 8.66 13.54
C CYS A 132 12.28 9.26 12.47
N TYR A 133 12.87 9.82 11.39
CA TYR A 133 12.08 10.41 10.30
C TYR A 133 11.40 9.39 9.39
N SER A 134 11.87 8.14 9.36
CA SER A 134 11.27 7.09 8.54
C SER A 134 10.00 6.56 9.20
N ASN A 135 8.92 6.43 8.44
CA ASN A 135 7.70 5.77 8.93
C ASN A 135 7.71 4.25 8.66
N VAL A 136 8.63 3.77 7.82
CA VAL A 136 8.74 2.35 7.43
C VAL A 136 9.94 1.65 8.09
N ALA A 137 10.87 2.40 8.69
CA ALA A 137 11.97 1.88 9.49
C ALA A 137 11.79 2.29 10.96
N SER A 138 12.58 1.70 11.85
CA SER A 138 12.62 2.05 13.28
C SER A 138 14.03 2.48 13.68
N ALA A 139 14.17 3.08 14.87
CA ALA A 139 15.46 3.43 15.44
C ALA A 139 15.51 3.17 16.95
N VAL A 140 16.66 2.71 17.43
CA VAL A 140 16.97 2.47 18.84
C VAL A 140 18.29 3.17 19.16
N GLY A 141 18.29 4.00 20.20
CA GLY A 141 19.49 4.60 20.78
C GLY A 141 20.13 3.69 21.81
N VAL A 142 21.45 3.57 21.74
CA VAL A 142 22.31 2.88 22.71
C VAL A 142 23.52 3.76 23.00
N ARG A 143 24.19 3.55 24.13
CA ARG A 143 25.42 4.31 24.43
C ARG A 143 26.57 3.86 23.53
N ALA A 144 27.32 4.82 23.00
CA ALA A 144 28.45 4.55 22.12
C ALA A 144 29.61 3.82 22.82
N ASP A 145 29.81 4.04 24.11
CA ASP A 145 30.80 3.34 24.92
C ASP A 145 30.50 1.83 25.11
N GLN A 146 29.25 1.40 24.88
CA GLN A 146 28.83 0.00 24.89
C GLN A 146 28.88 -0.68 23.51
N ARG A 147 29.47 -0.01 22.50
CA ARG A 147 29.49 -0.48 21.11
C ARG A 147 29.92 -1.93 20.93
N ALA A 148 31.01 -2.35 21.60
CA ALA A 148 31.51 -3.72 21.47
C ALA A 148 30.47 -4.75 21.92
N ALA A 149 29.80 -4.50 23.05
CA ALA A 149 28.74 -5.38 23.56
C ALA A 149 27.50 -5.39 22.65
N VAL A 150 27.10 -4.22 22.13
CA VAL A 150 25.99 -4.09 21.16
C VAL A 150 26.29 -4.89 19.89
N VAL A 151 27.50 -4.76 19.32
CA VAL A 151 27.91 -5.50 18.13
C VAL A 151 27.88 -7.02 18.37
N THR A 152 28.35 -7.48 19.54
CA THR A 152 28.27 -8.89 19.92
C THR A 152 26.81 -9.37 20.02
N ALA A 153 25.93 -8.61 20.68
CA ALA A 153 24.51 -8.94 20.80
C ALA A 153 23.80 -9.03 19.43
N LEU A 154 24.08 -8.07 18.54
CA LEU A 154 23.55 -8.06 17.18
C LEU A 154 24.14 -9.17 16.31
N GLY A 155 25.42 -9.53 16.50
CA GLY A 155 26.04 -10.69 15.85
C GLY A 155 25.30 -11.98 16.19
N ALA A 156 25.07 -12.22 17.48
CA ALA A 156 24.31 -13.38 17.95
C ALA A 156 22.85 -13.36 17.47
N LEU A 157 22.23 -12.17 17.37
CA LEU A 157 20.91 -12.02 16.73
C LEU A 157 20.95 -12.44 15.26
N CYS A 158 21.94 -11.99 14.50
CA CYS A 158 22.08 -12.34 13.09
C CYS A 158 22.34 -13.83 12.86
N GLU A 159 23.05 -14.50 13.78
CA GLU A 159 23.26 -15.96 13.75
C GLU A 159 21.96 -16.75 13.94
N ARG A 160 21.02 -16.26 14.76
CA ARG A 160 19.72 -16.93 14.94
C ARG A 160 18.73 -16.58 13.83
N GLU A 161 18.71 -15.32 13.43
CA GLU A 161 17.65 -14.76 12.61
C GLU A 161 17.99 -14.61 11.13
N ALA A 162 19.16 -15.08 10.71
CA ALA A 162 19.71 -14.82 9.38
C ALA A 162 19.72 -13.32 9.04
N GLY A 163 20.01 -12.50 10.05
CA GLY A 163 19.95 -11.04 9.96
C GLY A 163 21.09 -10.45 9.14
N TYR A 164 20.79 -9.32 8.48
CA TYR A 164 21.74 -8.53 7.72
C TYR A 164 22.06 -7.23 8.43
N VAL A 165 23.29 -6.74 8.22
CA VAL A 165 23.76 -5.45 8.70
C VAL A 165 24.25 -4.57 7.56
N SER A 166 23.93 -3.28 7.63
CA SER A 166 24.34 -2.28 6.64
C SER A 166 24.42 -0.89 7.27
N LEU A 167 24.90 0.08 6.50
CA LEU A 167 24.61 1.49 6.80
C LEU A 167 23.16 1.81 6.43
N PRO A 168 22.45 2.65 7.19
CA PRO A 168 21.16 3.17 6.76
C PRO A 168 21.30 3.97 5.46
N PRO A 169 20.24 4.06 4.63
CA PRO A 169 20.25 4.89 3.43
C PRO A 169 20.48 6.37 3.78
N HIS A 170 21.31 7.06 2.98
CA HIS A 170 21.60 8.49 3.14
C HIS A 170 20.67 9.33 2.25
N ARG A 171 20.35 10.58 2.62
CA ARG A 171 19.41 11.45 1.88
C ARG A 171 19.72 11.61 0.38
N LYS A 172 20.99 11.50 -0.03
CA LYS A 172 21.46 11.63 -1.43
C LYS A 172 22.06 10.34 -2.01
N GLY A 173 22.00 9.21 -1.30
CA GLY A 173 22.71 7.98 -1.68
C GLY A 173 21.93 6.71 -1.35
N GLY A 174 22.17 5.64 -2.11
CA GLY A 174 21.58 4.33 -1.86
C GLY A 174 22.01 3.75 -0.51
N ALA A 175 21.27 2.75 -0.02
CA ALA A 175 21.69 1.96 1.14
C ALA A 175 23.05 1.29 0.87
N GLY A 176 23.92 1.28 1.88
CA GLY A 176 25.21 0.59 1.79
C GLY A 176 25.05 -0.92 1.54
N PRO A 177 26.12 -1.63 1.12
CA PRO A 177 26.03 -3.05 0.84
C PRO A 177 25.62 -3.83 2.09
N MET A 178 24.60 -4.67 1.95
CA MET A 178 24.09 -5.51 3.03
C MET A 178 25.01 -6.71 3.23
N ARG A 179 25.37 -6.98 4.47
CA ARG A 179 26.29 -8.05 4.86
C ARG A 179 25.58 -8.98 5.83
N LEU A 180 25.84 -10.28 5.74
CA LEU A 180 25.28 -11.24 6.69
C LEU A 180 25.96 -11.03 8.04
N GLY A 181 25.20 -10.57 9.04
CA GLY A 181 25.74 -10.11 10.32
C GLY A 181 26.33 -11.22 11.20
N ALA A 182 26.09 -12.48 10.86
CA ALA A 182 26.69 -13.66 11.50
C ALA A 182 28.20 -13.82 11.20
N THR A 183 28.84 -12.88 10.49
CA THR A 183 30.26 -12.98 10.14
C THR A 183 31.06 -11.79 10.71
N PRO A 184 32.23 -12.01 11.33
CA PRO A 184 33.05 -10.91 11.87
C PRO A 184 33.45 -9.88 10.79
N ARG A 185 33.61 -10.32 9.54
CA ARG A 185 33.88 -9.43 8.40
C ARG A 185 32.75 -8.43 8.14
N ALA A 186 31.49 -8.78 8.45
CA ALA A 186 30.37 -7.86 8.27
C ALA A 186 30.51 -6.60 9.15
N TRP A 187 31.02 -6.78 10.36
CA TRP A 187 31.15 -5.75 11.38
C TRP A 187 32.40 -4.89 11.23
N ARG A 188 33.51 -5.43 10.69
CA ARG A 188 34.73 -4.64 10.41
C ARG A 188 34.46 -3.39 9.58
N ALA A 189 33.59 -3.49 8.57
CA ALA A 189 33.25 -2.37 7.70
C ALA A 189 32.26 -1.36 8.33
N LEU A 190 31.72 -1.68 9.51
CA LEU A 190 30.73 -0.88 10.24
C LEU A 190 31.27 -0.43 11.61
N ALA A 191 32.53 -0.76 11.92
CA ALA A 191 33.11 -0.61 13.26
C ALA A 191 33.01 0.82 13.79
N ALA A 192 33.30 1.82 12.93
CA ALA A 192 33.24 3.24 13.27
C ALA A 192 31.92 3.92 12.87
N ALA A 193 30.91 3.18 12.40
CA ALA A 193 29.68 3.80 11.92
C ALA A 193 28.86 4.36 13.11
N PRO A 194 28.41 5.63 13.05
CA PRO A 194 27.60 6.21 14.13
C PRO A 194 26.18 5.61 14.16
N VAL A 195 25.72 5.04 13.04
CA VAL A 195 24.47 4.31 12.94
C VAL A 195 24.67 3.03 12.13
N VAL A 196 24.15 1.91 12.64
CA VAL A 196 24.15 0.62 11.96
C VAL A 196 22.71 0.14 11.81
N ARG A 197 22.32 -0.36 10.64
CA ARG A 197 20.99 -0.95 10.43
C ARG A 197 21.06 -2.46 10.55
N PHE A 198 20.19 -3.03 11.38
CA PHE A 198 19.82 -4.44 11.34
C PHE A 198 18.62 -4.63 10.40
N THR A 199 18.58 -5.74 9.66
CA THR A 199 17.46 -6.10 8.80
C THR A 199 17.30 -7.61 8.68
N ARG A 200 16.16 -8.13 9.11
CA ARG A 200 15.63 -9.43 8.70
C ARG A 200 14.67 -9.23 7.52
N PHE A 201 14.87 -10.02 6.47
CA PHE A 201 13.96 -10.02 5.32
C PHE A 201 12.74 -10.90 5.61
N HIS A 202 11.59 -10.45 5.13
CA HIS A 202 10.31 -11.14 5.21
C HIS A 202 9.75 -11.35 3.82
N THR A 203 9.06 -12.47 3.63
CA THR A 203 8.47 -12.79 2.33
C THR A 203 7.23 -13.68 2.48
N THR A 204 6.34 -13.61 1.50
CA THR A 204 5.17 -14.52 1.43
C THR A 204 5.62 -15.96 1.18
N PRO A 205 4.76 -16.98 1.41
CA PRO A 205 5.08 -18.37 1.11
C PRO A 205 5.43 -18.63 -0.36
N ARG A 206 4.97 -17.76 -1.27
CA ARG A 206 5.26 -17.82 -2.71
C ARG A 206 6.50 -17.02 -3.13
N GLY A 207 7.06 -16.19 -2.25
CA GLY A 207 8.22 -15.37 -2.57
C GLY A 207 7.93 -14.18 -3.48
N ASP A 208 6.66 -13.79 -3.63
CA ASP A 208 6.21 -12.73 -4.55
C ASP A 208 6.14 -11.33 -3.91
N LEU A 209 6.12 -11.24 -2.58
CA LEU A 209 6.45 -10.01 -1.86
C LEU A 209 7.70 -10.21 -1.01
N VAL A 210 8.60 -9.23 -1.04
CA VAL A 210 9.80 -9.19 -0.20
C VAL A 210 9.85 -7.84 0.52
N LEU A 211 9.88 -7.88 1.85
CA LEU A 211 10.07 -6.73 2.71
C LEU A 211 11.42 -6.87 3.41
N GLY A 212 12.31 -5.88 3.26
CA GLY A 212 13.66 -5.98 3.78
C GLY A 212 14.28 -4.63 4.07
N SER A 213 15.26 -4.24 3.25
CA SER A 213 16.18 -3.11 3.53
C SER A 213 15.53 -1.79 3.98
N SER A 214 14.33 -1.45 3.49
CA SER A 214 13.60 -0.23 3.88
C SER A 214 12.96 -0.32 5.27
N HIS A 215 12.75 -1.52 5.79
CA HIS A 215 12.02 -1.82 7.04
C HIS A 215 12.91 -2.27 8.20
N GLY A 216 14.22 -2.06 8.09
CA GLY A 216 15.16 -2.40 9.16
C GLY A 216 15.04 -1.51 10.40
N CYS A 217 15.73 -1.92 11.46
CA CYS A 217 15.91 -1.15 12.68
C CYS A 217 17.30 -0.51 12.67
N ASP A 218 17.36 0.81 12.80
CA ASP A 218 18.59 1.57 12.96
C ASP A 218 19.03 1.53 14.43
N ILE A 219 20.29 1.20 14.67
CA ILE A 219 20.94 1.25 15.97
C ILE A 219 21.83 2.49 15.94
N GLU A 220 21.44 3.49 16.72
CA GLU A 220 22.13 4.76 16.87
C GLU A 220 23.05 4.69 18.08
N PHE A 221 24.35 4.93 17.87
CA PHE A 221 25.32 5.01 18.96
C PHE A 221 25.37 6.47 19.43
N TRP A 222 24.80 6.74 20.60
CA TRP A 222 24.73 8.06 21.21
C TRP A 222 25.98 8.29 22.06
N ASP A 223 26.74 9.33 21.71
CA ASP A 223 27.99 9.69 22.37
C ASP A 223 27.73 10.57 23.59
N ARG A 224 28.60 10.48 24.60
CA ARG A 224 28.59 11.45 25.69
C ARG A 224 29.07 12.80 25.17
N ALA A 225 28.44 13.88 25.60
CA ALA A 225 28.99 15.21 25.37
C ALA A 225 30.43 15.26 25.93
N PRO A 226 31.40 15.86 25.21
CA PRO A 226 32.61 16.30 25.88
C PRO A 226 32.22 17.30 26.97
N ALA A 227 32.80 17.17 28.16
CA ALA A 227 32.72 18.23 29.17
C ALA A 227 33.37 19.48 28.56
N ASP A 228 32.54 20.46 28.20
CA ASP A 228 32.81 21.68 27.43
C ASP A 228 34.28 22.03 27.13
N GLY A 229 34.58 22.17 25.84
CA GLY A 229 35.78 22.83 25.33
C GLY A 229 35.42 24.00 24.41
N THR A 230 34.44 24.83 24.79
CA THR A 230 34.24 26.24 24.37
C THR A 230 32.92 26.77 24.94
N ALA A 231 32.99 27.33 26.15
CA ALA A 231 31.95 28.20 26.67
C ALA A 231 32.61 29.45 27.25
N ASP A 232 32.69 30.51 26.45
CA ASP A 232 32.65 31.87 26.99
C ASP A 232 31.24 32.10 27.54
N GLY A 233 31.02 31.59 28.75
CA GLY A 233 29.77 31.66 29.49
C GLY A 233 29.96 30.96 30.84
N PRO A 234 29.48 31.53 31.95
CA PRO A 234 29.81 31.06 33.29
C PRO A 234 29.44 29.59 33.46
N THR A 235 30.44 28.79 33.83
CA THR A 235 30.38 27.37 34.10
C THR A 235 29.39 27.08 35.22
N ALA A 236 28.19 26.62 34.87
CA ALA A 236 27.23 26.09 35.83
C ALA A 236 27.72 24.70 36.29
N PRO A 237 28.11 24.49 37.56
CA PRO A 237 28.74 23.25 38.03
C PRO A 237 27.82 22.01 38.10
N ASP A 238 26.56 22.12 37.64
CA ASP A 238 25.49 21.19 38.00
C ASP A 238 24.74 20.58 36.79
N ARG A 239 25.30 20.68 35.57
CA ARG A 239 24.68 20.08 34.39
C ARG A 239 24.88 18.57 34.40
N ALA A 240 23.78 17.83 34.53
CA ALA A 240 23.77 16.38 34.39
C ALA A 240 24.39 15.95 33.03
N PRO A 241 25.24 14.91 33.01
CA PRO A 241 25.88 14.46 31.77
C PRO A 241 24.84 14.04 30.73
N LEU A 242 25.07 14.39 29.47
CA LEU A 242 24.16 14.14 28.35
C LEU A 242 24.70 13.12 27.35
N LEU A 243 23.78 12.42 26.69
CA LEU A 243 24.00 11.64 25.48
C LEU A 243 23.47 12.42 24.27
N HIS A 244 24.25 12.48 23.19
CA HIS A 244 23.90 13.17 21.96
C HIS A 244 23.58 12.20 20.83
N ALA A 245 22.53 12.53 20.08
CA ALA A 245 22.10 11.75 18.93
C ALA A 245 23.15 11.83 17.81
N PRO A 246 23.47 10.71 17.13
CA PRO A 246 24.38 10.73 15.99
C PRO A 246 23.79 11.38 14.73
N ARG A 247 22.49 11.69 14.74
CA ARG A 247 21.77 12.33 13.64
C ARG A 247 20.48 13.01 14.11
N PRO A 248 19.91 13.94 13.34
CA PRO A 248 18.61 14.53 13.64
C PRO A 248 17.48 13.48 13.72
N ASN A 249 16.61 13.66 14.71
CA ASN A 249 15.37 12.91 14.89
C ASN A 249 14.21 13.90 15.13
N ARG A 250 13.00 13.41 15.36
CA ARG A 250 11.80 14.26 15.44
C ARG A 250 11.56 14.93 16.79
N THR A 251 12.40 14.69 17.79
CA THR A 251 12.08 15.06 19.17
C THR A 251 13.18 15.84 19.86
N THR A 252 14.36 15.24 20.08
CA THR A 252 15.45 15.90 20.82
C THR A 252 16.81 15.44 20.31
N ALA A 253 17.80 16.34 20.32
CA ALA A 253 19.18 16.03 19.95
C ALA A 253 19.99 15.39 21.10
N SER A 254 19.49 15.47 22.33
CA SER A 254 20.17 14.94 23.51
C SER A 254 19.19 14.42 24.57
N VAL A 255 19.66 13.48 25.38
CA VAL A 255 18.96 12.95 26.56
C VAL A 255 19.93 12.86 27.74
N PRO A 256 19.46 12.89 29.00
CA PRO A 256 20.32 12.60 30.16
C PRO A 256 21.01 11.23 30.04
N LEU A 257 22.28 11.16 30.44
CA LEU A 257 23.06 9.92 30.47
C LEU A 257 22.43 8.90 31.43
N ALA A 258 22.03 9.38 32.60
CA ALA A 258 21.19 8.65 33.55
C ALA A 258 19.78 9.26 33.46
N GLY A 259 18.80 8.46 33.05
CA GLY A 259 17.41 8.86 32.98
C GLY A 259 16.50 7.66 33.20
N ASP A 260 15.24 7.93 33.46
CA ASP A 260 14.24 6.88 33.64
C ASP A 260 13.89 6.21 32.31
N ALA A 261 13.53 4.94 32.37
CA ALA A 261 12.98 4.22 31.24
C ALA A 261 11.46 4.19 31.37
N VAL A 262 10.77 4.59 30.32
CA VAL A 262 9.31 4.50 30.23
C VAL A 262 8.92 3.52 29.13
N ARG A 263 7.68 3.04 29.18
CA ARG A 263 7.09 2.24 28.10
C ARG A 263 6.05 3.06 27.37
N ALA A 264 6.15 3.07 26.04
CA ALA A 264 5.21 3.77 25.18
C ALA A 264 4.72 2.84 24.07
N PRO A 265 3.48 3.00 23.58
CA PRO A 265 2.99 2.27 22.41
C PRO A 265 3.87 2.49 21.18
N ASP A 266 4.10 1.45 20.39
CA ASP A 266 4.96 1.52 19.20
C ASP A 266 4.49 2.51 18.11
N HIS A 267 3.18 2.80 18.04
CA HIS A 267 2.58 3.76 17.11
C HIS A 267 3.12 5.18 17.33
N VAL A 268 3.59 5.50 18.54
CA VAL A 268 4.26 6.77 18.84
C VAL A 268 5.52 6.98 17.99
N PHE A 269 6.14 5.90 17.51
CA PHE A 269 7.38 5.92 16.76
C PHE A 269 7.19 5.76 15.24
N THR A 270 5.95 5.72 14.75
CA THR A 270 5.65 5.71 13.32
C THR A 270 4.26 6.25 13.01
N ARG A 271 4.18 7.08 11.98
CA ARG A 271 2.88 7.55 11.43
C ARG A 271 2.17 6.51 10.57
N LEU A 272 2.78 5.34 10.35
CA LEU A 272 2.18 4.27 9.57
C LEU A 272 1.19 3.45 10.41
N ALA A 273 1.39 3.38 11.72
CA ALA A 273 0.52 2.61 12.62
C ALA A 273 -0.82 3.32 12.87
N PRO A 274 -1.88 2.57 13.23
CA PRO A 274 -3.12 3.15 13.73
C PRO A 274 -2.89 4.14 14.87
N ALA A 275 -3.73 5.17 14.93
CA ALA A 275 -3.76 6.09 16.05
C ALA A 275 -4.23 5.37 17.34
N GLU A 276 -3.94 5.99 18.47
CA GLU A 276 -4.36 5.54 19.80
C GLU A 276 -5.87 5.24 19.85
N GLY A 277 -6.23 4.10 20.44
CA GLY A 277 -7.63 3.64 20.60
C GLY A 277 -8.15 2.73 19.50
N TRP A 278 -7.42 2.53 18.40
CA TRP A 278 -7.89 1.72 17.25
C TRP A 278 -7.26 0.33 17.12
N SER A 279 -6.11 0.12 17.76
CA SER A 279 -5.56 -1.20 18.14
C SER A 279 -4.31 -0.95 18.99
N PRO A 280 -4.24 -1.36 20.27
CA PRO A 280 -3.07 -1.10 21.09
C PRO A 280 -1.90 -1.94 20.57
N GLY A 281 -0.93 -1.26 19.96
CA GLY A 281 0.34 -1.85 19.57
C GLY A 281 1.22 -2.22 20.77
N PRO A 282 2.28 -3.03 20.57
CA PRO A 282 3.16 -3.44 21.65
C PRO A 282 3.84 -2.24 22.32
N LEU A 283 4.05 -2.35 23.63
CA LEU A 283 4.78 -1.34 24.39
C LEU A 283 6.29 -1.52 24.21
N VAL A 284 6.97 -0.44 23.82
CA VAL A 284 8.43 -0.41 23.64
C VAL A 284 9.09 0.44 24.72
N ARG A 285 10.31 0.05 25.10
CA ARG A 285 11.14 0.80 26.07
C ARG A 285 11.72 2.05 25.41
N THR A 286 11.52 3.20 26.03
CA THR A 286 11.98 4.50 25.53
C THR A 286 12.31 5.45 26.70
N ARG A 287 12.52 6.73 26.39
CA ARG A 287 12.70 7.83 27.35
C ARG A 287 11.49 8.78 27.33
N PRO A 288 11.16 9.47 28.44
CA PRO A 288 10.05 10.43 28.50
C PRO A 288 10.07 11.48 27.38
N GLU A 289 11.26 11.93 26.99
CA GLU A 289 11.47 12.91 25.91
C GLU A 289 10.82 12.44 24.62
N PHE A 290 10.95 11.16 24.27
CA PHE A 290 10.37 10.58 23.05
C PHE A 290 8.87 10.24 23.17
N THR A 291 8.24 10.51 24.30
CA THR A 291 6.80 10.35 24.48
C THR A 291 6.03 11.66 24.29
N THR A 292 6.73 12.80 24.18
CA THR A 292 6.11 14.11 24.02
C THR A 292 5.21 14.21 22.78
N ARG A 293 4.12 14.97 22.90
CA ARG A 293 3.20 15.21 21.80
C ARG A 293 3.83 16.15 20.79
N LEU A 294 3.85 15.78 19.51
CA LEU A 294 4.35 16.65 18.45
C LEU A 294 3.18 17.38 17.76
N PRO A 295 3.37 18.65 17.34
CA PRO A 295 2.29 19.44 16.74
C PRO A 295 1.84 18.92 15.36
N ASP A 296 2.63 18.05 14.72
CA ASP A 296 2.34 17.50 13.39
C ASP A 296 1.76 16.06 13.42
N GLU A 297 1.31 15.62 14.59
CA GLU A 297 0.62 14.34 14.80
C GLU A 297 -0.88 14.46 14.48
N VAL A 298 -1.32 13.72 13.46
CA VAL A 298 -2.74 13.51 13.18
C VAL A 298 -3.29 12.51 14.20
N ARG A 299 -4.26 12.93 15.01
CA ARG A 299 -4.88 12.11 16.08
C ARG A 299 -6.38 11.94 15.97
N PHE A 300 -6.99 12.49 14.92
CA PHE A 300 -8.41 12.27 14.64
C PHE A 300 -8.61 10.97 13.84
N PRO A 301 -9.79 10.33 13.97
CA PRO A 301 -10.17 9.17 13.17
C PRO A 301 -10.18 9.48 11.67
N ILE A 302 -9.74 8.53 10.83
CA ILE A 302 -9.86 8.64 9.37
C ILE A 302 -10.47 7.37 8.79
N ASP A 303 -11.63 7.51 8.14
CA ASP A 303 -12.31 6.43 7.43
C ASP A 303 -11.97 6.43 5.94
N VAL A 304 -12.35 5.35 5.26
CA VAL A 304 -12.36 5.27 3.79
C VAL A 304 -13.77 4.99 3.30
N VAL A 305 -14.20 5.69 2.26
CA VAL A 305 -15.46 5.45 1.56
C VAL A 305 -15.13 5.05 0.11
N TYR A 306 -15.53 3.85 -0.28
CA TYR A 306 -15.50 3.38 -1.65
C TYR A 306 -16.86 3.56 -2.32
N THR A 307 -16.86 3.97 -3.58
CA THR A 307 -17.97 3.70 -4.50
C THR A 307 -17.61 2.49 -5.35
N TRP A 308 -18.53 1.54 -5.47
CA TRP A 308 -18.29 0.31 -6.22
C TRP A 308 -19.57 -0.24 -6.84
N VAL A 309 -19.41 -0.89 -7.99
CA VAL A 309 -20.47 -1.58 -8.71
C VAL A 309 -19.95 -2.85 -9.35
N ASP A 310 -20.70 -3.94 -9.26
CA ASP A 310 -20.49 -5.12 -10.08
C ASP A 310 -21.35 -5.01 -11.35
N GLY A 311 -20.74 -4.63 -12.47
CA GLY A 311 -21.48 -4.57 -13.73
C GLY A 311 -21.81 -5.91 -14.34
N SER A 312 -21.32 -7.03 -13.78
CA SER A 312 -21.68 -8.38 -14.21
C SER A 312 -22.95 -8.92 -13.54
N ASP A 313 -23.47 -8.22 -12.51
CA ASP A 313 -24.69 -8.61 -11.81
C ASP A 313 -25.94 -8.47 -12.70
N PRO A 314 -26.64 -9.57 -13.01
CA PRO A 314 -27.84 -9.55 -13.86
C PRO A 314 -29.01 -8.75 -13.27
N GLN A 315 -29.11 -8.63 -11.94
CA GLN A 315 -30.16 -7.81 -11.32
C GLN A 315 -29.87 -6.33 -11.52
N TRP A 316 -28.62 -5.92 -11.31
CA TRP A 316 -28.16 -4.56 -11.55
C TRP A 316 -28.30 -4.16 -13.02
N GLN A 317 -27.88 -5.03 -13.96
CA GLN A 317 -28.04 -4.79 -15.40
C GLN A 317 -29.51 -4.56 -15.79
N ARG A 318 -30.44 -5.35 -15.24
CA ARG A 318 -31.88 -5.16 -15.47
C ARG A 318 -32.39 -3.82 -14.93
N ARG A 319 -31.99 -3.44 -13.70
CA ARG A 319 -32.35 -2.12 -13.13
C ARG A 319 -31.78 -0.98 -13.97
N ARG A 320 -30.54 -1.10 -14.45
CA ARG A 320 -29.89 -0.10 -15.31
C ARG A 320 -30.61 0.05 -16.64
N ALA A 321 -30.86 -1.07 -17.32
CA ALA A 321 -31.57 -1.08 -18.60
C ALA A 321 -32.96 -0.43 -18.49
N ALA A 322 -33.68 -0.65 -17.39
CA ALA A 322 -34.98 -0.02 -17.15
C ALA A 322 -34.91 1.52 -17.02
N VAL A 323 -33.77 2.07 -16.62
CA VAL A 323 -33.53 3.52 -16.51
C VAL A 323 -32.90 4.10 -17.78
N THR A 324 -32.04 3.35 -18.48
CA THR A 324 -31.35 3.85 -19.68
C THR A 324 -32.15 3.68 -20.97
N ASN A 325 -33.21 2.86 -20.97
CA ASN A 325 -34.06 2.63 -22.15
C ASN A 325 -35.29 3.55 -22.21
N THR A 326 -35.40 4.53 -21.31
CA THR A 326 -36.46 5.55 -21.34
C THR A 326 -36.06 6.74 -22.20
N GLU A 327 -37.02 7.46 -22.79
CA GLU A 327 -36.76 8.62 -23.66
C GLU A 327 -35.91 9.73 -22.98
N GLU A 328 -35.97 9.86 -21.65
CA GLU A 328 -35.11 10.76 -20.86
C GLU A 328 -33.60 10.43 -20.95
N ALA A 329 -33.24 9.21 -21.35
CA ALA A 329 -31.85 8.80 -21.58
C ALA A 329 -31.37 9.08 -23.03
N ALA A 330 -32.15 9.75 -23.88
CA ALA A 330 -31.77 10.04 -25.27
C ALA A 330 -30.50 10.92 -25.42
N GLY A 331 -29.96 11.49 -24.34
CA GLY A 331 -28.66 12.18 -24.27
C GLY A 331 -27.50 11.34 -23.73
N TYR A 332 -27.64 10.02 -23.66
CA TYR A 332 -26.64 9.12 -23.08
C TYR A 332 -25.36 9.10 -23.93
N HIS A 333 -24.33 9.85 -23.52
CA HIS A 333 -23.01 9.89 -24.16
C HIS A 333 -22.45 8.47 -24.34
N GLU A 334 -21.97 8.12 -25.54
CA GLU A 334 -21.45 6.78 -25.88
C GLU A 334 -20.37 6.27 -24.89
N GLN A 335 -19.57 7.17 -24.32
CA GLN A 335 -18.57 6.82 -23.31
C GLN A 335 -19.19 6.37 -21.96
N ALA A 336 -20.43 6.75 -21.64
CA ALA A 336 -21.18 6.27 -20.47
C ALA A 336 -21.86 4.91 -20.74
N ALA A 337 -22.02 4.51 -22.01
CA ALA A 337 -22.58 3.24 -22.46
C ALA A 337 -21.57 2.10 -22.58
N ASN A 338 -20.27 2.39 -22.53
CA ASN A 338 -19.26 1.36 -22.72
C ASN A 338 -19.32 0.29 -21.60
N ALA A 339 -19.66 -0.95 -21.98
CA ALA A 339 -19.72 -2.11 -21.10
C ALA A 339 -18.40 -2.37 -20.34
N ALA A 340 -17.26 -1.97 -20.92
CA ALA A 340 -15.93 -2.10 -20.31
C ALA A 340 -15.74 -1.23 -19.04
N ARG A 341 -16.54 -0.16 -18.86
CA ARG A 341 -16.53 0.66 -17.62
C ARG A 341 -17.12 -0.06 -16.41
N TYR A 342 -17.89 -1.12 -16.62
CA TYR A 342 -18.56 -1.85 -15.54
C TYR A 342 -18.06 -3.30 -15.43
N ALA A 343 -17.05 -3.68 -16.21
CA ALA A 343 -16.45 -5.00 -16.11
C ALA A 343 -15.71 -5.12 -14.77
N ASN A 344 -16.21 -5.95 -13.86
CA ASN A 344 -15.55 -6.25 -12.60
C ASN A 344 -14.28 -7.08 -12.87
N ARG A 345 -13.11 -6.51 -12.58
CA ARG A 345 -11.79 -7.18 -12.70
C ARG A 345 -11.15 -7.41 -11.32
N ASP A 346 -11.98 -7.55 -10.28
CA ASP A 346 -11.56 -7.60 -8.88
C ASP A 346 -10.81 -6.34 -8.40
N GLU A 347 -10.95 -5.18 -9.07
CA GLU A 347 -10.24 -3.94 -8.71
C GLU A 347 -10.46 -3.57 -7.24
N LEU A 348 -11.71 -3.60 -6.76
CA LEU A 348 -12.05 -3.33 -5.37
C LEU A 348 -11.26 -4.25 -4.41
N ARG A 349 -11.19 -5.56 -4.70
CA ARG A 349 -10.46 -6.53 -3.86
C ARG A 349 -9.00 -6.12 -3.71
N TYR A 350 -8.35 -5.79 -4.83
CA TYR A 350 -6.95 -5.38 -4.82
C TYR A 350 -6.74 -3.98 -4.24
N SER A 351 -7.72 -3.08 -4.37
CA SER A 351 -7.69 -1.76 -3.72
C SER A 351 -7.75 -1.91 -2.20
N LEU A 352 -8.60 -2.78 -1.66
CA LEU A 352 -8.64 -3.11 -0.23
C LEU A 352 -7.33 -3.77 0.26
N ARG A 353 -6.73 -4.66 -0.53
CA ARG A 353 -5.37 -5.18 -0.23
C ARG A 353 -4.33 -4.06 -0.20
N SER A 354 -4.44 -3.06 -1.07
CA SER A 354 -3.56 -1.90 -1.08
C SER A 354 -3.69 -1.06 0.20
N LEU A 355 -4.91 -0.86 0.71
CA LEU A 355 -5.14 -0.22 2.01
C LEU A 355 -4.53 -1.02 3.15
N HIS A 356 -4.78 -2.33 3.19
CA HIS A 356 -4.23 -3.20 4.22
C HIS A 356 -2.69 -3.14 4.27
N LEU A 357 -2.03 -3.08 3.11
CA LEU A 357 -0.57 -3.00 3.03
C LEU A 357 -0.02 -1.60 3.33
N TYR A 358 -0.70 -0.54 2.92
CA TYR A 358 -0.10 0.79 2.80
C TYR A 358 -0.77 1.90 3.60
N ALA A 359 -1.96 1.68 4.14
CA ALA A 359 -2.65 2.59 5.03
C ALA A 359 -3.29 1.86 6.22
N PRO A 360 -2.52 1.10 7.04
CA PRO A 360 -3.08 0.35 8.16
C PRO A 360 -3.58 1.25 9.30
N TRP A 361 -3.43 2.57 9.19
CA TRP A 361 -3.97 3.57 10.09
C TRP A 361 -5.45 3.90 9.83
N VAL A 362 -6.02 3.39 8.72
CA VAL A 362 -7.45 3.54 8.42
C VAL A 362 -8.27 2.90 9.53
N ARG A 363 -9.28 3.65 9.93
CA ARG A 363 -10.17 3.34 11.03
C ARG A 363 -11.27 2.36 10.64
N HIS A 364 -12.06 2.73 9.64
CA HIS A 364 -13.20 1.98 9.13
C HIS A 364 -13.31 2.16 7.62
N ILE A 365 -13.84 1.15 6.93
CA ILE A 365 -14.06 1.16 5.48
C ILE A 365 -15.55 1.03 5.20
N TYR A 366 -16.11 1.94 4.41
CA TYR A 366 -17.47 1.87 3.90
C TYR A 366 -17.43 1.57 2.40
N ILE A 367 -18.22 0.60 1.94
CA ILE A 367 -18.41 0.32 0.51
C ILE A 367 -19.84 0.71 0.15
N VAL A 368 -19.99 1.80 -0.59
CA VAL A 368 -21.28 2.30 -1.08
C VAL A 368 -21.59 1.66 -2.42
N THR A 369 -22.76 1.04 -2.53
CA THR A 369 -23.16 0.28 -3.73
C THR A 369 -24.68 0.15 -3.88
N ASP A 370 -25.14 -0.37 -5.03
CA ASP A 370 -26.56 -0.57 -5.36
C ASP A 370 -26.99 -2.02 -5.08
N ARG A 371 -27.26 -2.35 -3.81
CA ARG A 371 -27.75 -3.67 -3.34
C ARG A 371 -26.85 -4.84 -3.72
N GLN A 372 -25.54 -4.60 -3.76
CA GLN A 372 -24.53 -5.60 -4.10
C GLN A 372 -23.63 -5.90 -2.92
N VAL A 373 -23.11 -7.12 -2.88
CA VAL A 373 -22.10 -7.53 -1.91
C VAL A 373 -21.08 -8.42 -2.62
N PRO A 374 -19.78 -8.08 -2.60
CA PRO A 374 -18.76 -8.96 -3.16
C PRO A 374 -18.74 -10.32 -2.44
N ASP A 375 -18.74 -11.41 -3.20
CA ASP A 375 -18.81 -12.79 -2.68
C ASP A 375 -17.61 -13.18 -1.79
N TRP A 376 -16.46 -12.57 -2.05
CA TRP A 376 -15.21 -12.75 -1.31
C TRP A 376 -15.12 -11.91 -0.02
N LEU A 377 -16.03 -10.96 0.21
CA LEU A 377 -15.95 -10.01 1.33
C LEU A 377 -16.35 -10.64 2.67
N ALA A 378 -15.50 -10.48 3.68
CA ALA A 378 -15.79 -10.88 5.07
C ALA A 378 -16.65 -9.81 5.75
N LEU A 379 -17.98 -9.98 5.68
CA LEU A 379 -18.97 -9.04 6.22
C LEU A 379 -18.98 -8.95 7.75
N ASP A 380 -18.45 -9.96 8.43
CA ASP A 380 -18.36 -10.06 9.88
C ASP A 380 -17.15 -9.29 10.44
N HIS A 381 -16.27 -8.77 9.59
CA HIS A 381 -15.11 -8.01 10.04
C HIS A 381 -15.54 -6.62 10.57
N PRO A 382 -15.16 -6.23 11.80
CA PRO A 382 -15.68 -5.01 12.44
C PRO A 382 -15.23 -3.70 11.80
N GLY A 383 -14.15 -3.72 11.02
CA GLY A 383 -13.61 -2.54 10.33
C GLY A 383 -14.17 -2.26 8.93
N ILE A 384 -15.26 -2.92 8.53
CA ILE A 384 -15.88 -2.72 7.21
C ILE A 384 -17.42 -2.74 7.29
N THR A 385 -18.07 -1.94 6.44
CA THR A 385 -19.52 -1.92 6.29
C THR A 385 -19.88 -1.72 4.82
N VAL A 386 -20.79 -2.56 4.31
CA VAL A 386 -21.43 -2.32 3.01
C VAL A 386 -22.65 -1.43 3.26
N VAL A 387 -22.76 -0.35 2.50
CA VAL A 387 -23.81 0.67 2.63
C VAL A 387 -24.58 0.70 1.32
N ASP A 388 -25.88 0.45 1.38
CA ASP A 388 -26.76 0.59 0.23
C ASP A 388 -27.02 2.06 -0.09
N HIS A 389 -27.23 2.40 -1.37
CA HIS A 389 -27.67 3.73 -1.77
C HIS A 389 -28.91 4.21 -0.98
N GLN A 390 -29.85 3.31 -0.65
CA GLN A 390 -31.04 3.64 0.13
C GLN A 390 -30.75 4.14 1.55
N GLU A 391 -29.57 3.86 2.09
CA GLU A 391 -29.19 4.29 3.43
C GLU A 391 -28.68 5.74 3.48
N ILE A 392 -28.31 6.33 2.34
CA ILE A 392 -27.68 7.67 2.27
C ILE A 392 -28.48 8.70 1.46
N PHE A 393 -29.47 8.27 0.68
CA PHE A 393 -30.38 9.15 -0.06
C PHE A 393 -31.62 9.46 0.78
N ASP A 394 -31.86 10.75 1.05
CA ASP A 394 -33.06 11.19 1.79
C ASP A 394 -34.36 10.98 0.98
N ASP A 395 -34.28 11.08 -0.35
CA ASP A 395 -35.39 10.85 -1.26
C ASP A 395 -35.23 9.50 -1.98
N PRO A 396 -35.99 8.47 -1.61
CA PRO A 396 -35.89 7.17 -2.26
C PRO A 396 -36.45 7.16 -3.69
N THR A 397 -37.23 8.18 -4.10
CA THR A 397 -37.85 8.23 -5.43
C THR A 397 -36.83 8.49 -6.54
N VAL A 398 -35.65 9.04 -6.21
CA VAL A 398 -34.56 9.23 -7.18
C VAL A 398 -33.71 7.97 -7.40
N LEU A 399 -33.99 6.88 -6.68
CA LEU A 399 -33.32 5.59 -6.85
C LEU A 399 -34.09 4.62 -7.77
N PRO A 400 -33.42 3.65 -8.43
CA PRO A 400 -31.97 3.46 -8.45
C PRO A 400 -31.27 4.53 -9.30
N THR A 401 -30.05 4.88 -8.90
CA THR A 401 -29.17 5.76 -9.68
C THR A 401 -27.92 5.00 -10.12
N PHE A 402 -27.48 5.30 -11.34
CA PHE A 402 -26.24 4.81 -11.96
C PHE A 402 -25.28 5.97 -12.23
N ASN A 403 -25.55 7.12 -11.63
CA ASN A 403 -24.73 8.32 -11.72
C ASN A 403 -23.80 8.43 -10.52
N SER A 404 -22.49 8.27 -10.76
CA SER A 404 -21.49 8.45 -9.71
C SER A 404 -21.53 9.85 -9.08
N HIS A 405 -21.85 10.91 -9.85
CA HIS A 405 -21.98 12.25 -9.29
C HIS A 405 -23.15 12.36 -8.32
N ALA A 406 -24.28 11.72 -8.62
CA ALA A 406 -25.44 11.66 -7.72
C ALA A 406 -25.08 10.97 -6.41
N ILE A 407 -24.45 9.78 -6.48
CA ILE A 407 -24.00 9.02 -5.30
C ILE A 407 -23.01 9.84 -4.47
N GLU A 408 -22.05 10.49 -5.16
CA GLU A 408 -21.06 11.37 -4.55
C GLU A 408 -21.66 12.53 -3.75
N THR A 409 -22.86 13.02 -4.11
CA THR A 409 -23.54 14.09 -3.35
C THR A 409 -23.98 13.67 -1.96
N ARG A 410 -24.04 12.35 -1.68
CA ARG A 410 -24.67 11.78 -0.49
C ARG A 410 -23.72 11.05 0.45
N LEU A 411 -22.43 10.92 0.11
CA LEU A 411 -21.48 10.12 0.90
C LEU A 411 -21.32 10.58 2.36
N HIS A 412 -21.48 11.87 2.67
CA HIS A 412 -21.37 12.36 4.06
C HIS A 412 -22.58 12.01 4.94
N HIS A 413 -23.64 11.41 4.37
CA HIS A 413 -24.80 10.92 5.12
C HIS A 413 -24.62 9.49 5.65
N ILE A 414 -23.48 8.84 5.37
CA ILE A 414 -23.15 7.53 5.93
C ILE A 414 -23.13 7.63 7.46
N LYS A 415 -23.99 6.85 8.12
CA LYS A 415 -24.08 6.81 9.58
C LYS A 415 -22.77 6.29 10.19
N GLY A 416 -22.19 7.05 11.12
CA GLY A 416 -20.96 6.68 11.82
C GLY A 416 -19.66 7.07 11.12
N LEU A 417 -19.74 7.67 9.92
CA LEU A 417 -18.58 8.18 9.18
C LEU A 417 -17.82 9.24 10.01
N ALA A 418 -16.50 9.15 10.03
CA ALA A 418 -15.63 10.12 10.67
C ALA A 418 -15.71 11.49 9.97
N GLU A 419 -15.50 12.57 10.73
CA GLU A 419 -15.38 13.92 10.18
C GLU A 419 -14.30 14.01 9.09
N HIS A 420 -13.23 13.22 9.17
CA HIS A 420 -12.20 13.11 8.15
C HIS A 420 -12.26 11.73 7.50
N PHE A 421 -12.34 11.69 6.17
CA PHE A 421 -12.30 10.43 5.44
C PHE A 421 -11.60 10.57 4.09
N LEU A 422 -11.18 9.44 3.53
CA LEU A 422 -10.71 9.35 2.16
C LEU A 422 -11.81 8.79 1.26
N TYR A 423 -12.16 9.49 0.21
CA TYR A 423 -12.99 8.96 -0.86
C TYR A 423 -12.11 8.24 -1.91
N PHE A 424 -12.48 7.00 -2.23
CA PHE A 424 -11.87 6.17 -3.25
C PHE A 424 -12.92 5.74 -4.28
N ASN A 425 -12.52 5.75 -5.55
CA ASN A 425 -13.09 4.83 -6.52
C ASN A 425 -12.38 3.48 -6.41
N ASP A 426 -13.04 2.41 -6.82
CA ASP A 426 -12.50 1.04 -6.82
C ASP A 426 -11.27 0.87 -7.72
N ASP A 427 -11.13 1.69 -8.76
CA ASP A 427 -10.01 1.73 -9.70
C ASP A 427 -8.75 2.48 -9.20
N VAL A 428 -8.79 3.01 -7.97
CA VAL A 428 -7.68 3.73 -7.31
C VAL A 428 -6.98 2.81 -6.32
N PHE A 429 -5.65 2.75 -6.39
CA PHE A 429 -4.82 1.89 -5.55
C PHE A 429 -3.71 2.68 -4.86
N LEU A 430 -3.34 2.26 -3.65
CA LEU A 430 -2.08 2.69 -3.03
C LEU A 430 -0.90 1.86 -3.58
N GLY A 431 0.16 2.55 -4.01
CA GLY A 431 1.34 1.92 -4.62
C GLY A 431 2.48 1.61 -3.63
N SER A 432 2.53 2.36 -2.53
CA SER A 432 3.57 2.28 -1.49
C SER A 432 3.01 2.83 -0.17
N PRO A 433 3.67 2.58 0.99
CA PRO A 433 3.19 3.06 2.28
C PRO A 433 2.92 4.56 2.31
N VAL A 434 1.74 4.94 2.83
CA VAL A 434 1.31 6.32 3.05
C VAL A 434 0.95 6.52 4.51
N THR A 435 0.88 7.79 4.92
CA THR A 435 0.57 8.23 6.28
C THR A 435 -0.61 9.18 6.27
N PRO A 436 -1.31 9.39 7.40
CA PRO A 436 -2.36 10.40 7.50
C PRO A 436 -1.89 11.79 7.01
N GLN A 437 -0.62 12.12 7.27
CA GLN A 437 0.01 13.38 6.88
C GLN A 437 0.17 13.56 5.37
N ASP A 438 0.03 12.51 4.55
CA ASP A 438 -0.03 12.65 3.09
C ASP A 438 -1.36 13.30 2.65
N PHE A 439 -2.41 13.20 3.46
CA PHE A 439 -3.79 13.61 3.14
C PHE A 439 -4.35 14.73 4.02
N PHE A 440 -3.86 14.86 5.25
CA PHE A 440 -4.33 15.85 6.21
C PHE A 440 -3.16 16.55 6.92
N LEU A 441 -3.37 17.78 7.34
CA LEU A 441 -2.54 18.41 8.37
C LEU A 441 -3.10 18.05 9.76
N ALA A 442 -2.25 18.07 10.78
CA ALA A 442 -2.62 17.70 12.15
C ALA A 442 -3.71 18.58 12.76
N ASN A 443 -3.88 19.80 12.24
CA ASN A 443 -4.96 20.73 12.62
C ASN A 443 -6.29 20.46 11.88
N GLY A 444 -6.39 19.37 11.12
CA GLY A 444 -7.62 18.97 10.44
C GLY A 444 -7.83 19.55 9.04
N VAL A 445 -6.90 20.35 8.52
CA VAL A 445 -6.92 20.87 7.14
C VAL A 445 -6.66 19.74 6.15
N THR A 446 -7.48 19.63 5.09
CA THR A 446 -7.33 18.59 4.07
C THR A 446 -6.27 18.96 3.03
N LYS A 447 -5.72 17.95 2.35
CA LYS A 447 -4.81 18.13 1.21
C LYS A 447 -5.47 17.64 -0.06
N PHE A 448 -5.34 18.42 -1.13
CA PHE A 448 -5.84 18.04 -2.45
C PHE A 448 -4.74 18.09 -3.50
N PHE A 449 -4.96 17.40 -4.61
CA PHE A 449 -3.93 17.14 -5.61
C PHE A 449 -4.36 17.60 -7.01
N PRO A 450 -4.11 18.87 -7.37
CA PRO A 450 -4.41 19.37 -8.72
C PRO A 450 -3.70 18.58 -9.82
N SER A 451 -4.40 18.39 -10.92
CA SER A 451 -3.90 17.84 -12.17
C SER A 451 -3.39 18.96 -13.07
N ARG A 452 -2.52 18.60 -14.02
CA ARG A 452 -2.19 19.49 -15.15
C ARG A 452 -3.30 19.58 -16.18
N ALA A 453 -4.27 18.67 -16.14
CA ALA A 453 -5.45 18.71 -17.00
C ALA A 453 -6.33 19.91 -16.62
N LEU A 454 -6.75 20.67 -17.64
CA LEU A 454 -7.53 21.89 -17.48
C LEU A 454 -9.04 21.62 -17.61
N ILE A 455 -9.82 22.46 -16.95
CA ILE A 455 -11.26 22.59 -17.15
C ILE A 455 -11.46 23.64 -18.26
N PRO A 456 -12.07 23.32 -19.41
CA PRO A 456 -12.27 24.28 -20.49
C PRO A 456 -13.04 25.53 -20.01
N LEU A 457 -12.68 26.72 -20.50
CA LEU A 457 -13.26 28.00 -20.04
C LEU A 457 -14.63 28.31 -20.63
N ALA A 458 -14.96 27.73 -21.80
CA ALA A 458 -16.27 27.89 -22.39
C ALA A 458 -17.39 27.44 -21.42
N PRO A 459 -18.59 28.02 -21.51
CA PRO A 459 -19.76 27.54 -20.77
C PRO A 459 -19.98 26.03 -20.94
N ALA A 460 -20.72 25.43 -19.99
CA ALA A 460 -21.11 24.03 -20.10
C ALA A 460 -22.03 23.85 -21.31
N ASP A 461 -21.73 22.83 -22.10
CA ASP A 461 -22.43 22.50 -23.35
C ASP A 461 -22.94 21.05 -23.27
N GLN A 462 -24.03 20.74 -23.98
CA GLN A 462 -24.60 19.39 -23.98
C GLN A 462 -23.65 18.34 -24.60
N LEU A 463 -22.74 18.77 -25.49
CA LEU A 463 -21.71 17.95 -26.11
C LEU A 463 -20.47 17.75 -25.21
N ASP A 464 -20.39 18.43 -24.07
CA ASP A 464 -19.30 18.20 -23.13
C ASP A 464 -19.34 16.77 -22.59
N VAL A 465 -18.17 16.15 -22.49
CA VAL A 465 -18.02 14.93 -21.69
C VAL A 465 -18.44 15.25 -20.24
N PRO A 466 -19.29 14.43 -19.59
CA PRO A 466 -19.91 14.78 -18.30
C PRO A 466 -18.94 15.24 -17.20
N VAL A 467 -17.72 14.67 -17.13
CA VAL A 467 -16.70 15.10 -16.15
C VAL A 467 -16.19 16.52 -16.40
N SER A 468 -16.14 16.96 -17.66
CA SER A 468 -15.76 18.33 -18.02
C SER A 468 -16.90 19.30 -17.74
N ALA A 469 -18.15 18.92 -18.04
CA ALA A 469 -19.34 19.70 -17.70
C ALA A 469 -19.44 19.93 -16.18
N ALA A 470 -19.26 18.88 -15.37
CA ALA A 470 -19.24 18.99 -13.92
C ALA A 470 -18.14 19.92 -13.41
N GLY A 471 -16.95 19.89 -14.01
CA GLY A 471 -15.89 20.84 -13.69
C GLY A 471 -16.27 22.31 -13.99
N LYS A 472 -16.96 22.55 -15.11
CA LYS A 472 -17.47 23.88 -15.47
C LYS A 472 -18.59 24.35 -14.53
N ASN A 473 -19.48 23.45 -14.13
CA ASN A 473 -20.55 23.75 -13.16
C ASN A 473 -19.97 24.07 -11.78
N ASN A 474 -19.01 23.28 -11.30
CA ASN A 474 -18.30 23.58 -10.05
C ASN A 474 -17.63 24.96 -10.09
N ARG A 475 -16.97 25.29 -11.21
CA ARG A 475 -16.38 26.62 -11.39
C ARG A 475 -17.42 27.72 -11.23
N ARG A 476 -18.56 27.61 -11.93
CA ARG A 476 -19.63 28.62 -11.87
C ARG A 476 -20.09 28.89 -10.43
N LEU A 477 -20.25 27.83 -9.63
CA LEU A 477 -20.63 27.96 -8.21
C LEU A 477 -19.56 28.69 -7.38
N LEU A 478 -18.29 28.34 -7.59
CA LEU A 478 -17.17 28.94 -6.87
C LEU A 478 -16.89 30.39 -7.29
N GLU A 479 -17.04 30.71 -8.57
CA GLU A 479 -16.97 32.08 -9.09
C GLU A 479 -18.09 32.93 -8.53
N GLY A 480 -19.32 32.44 -8.55
CA GLY A 480 -20.46 33.16 -7.97
C GLY A 480 -20.29 33.45 -6.48
N ARG A 481 -19.71 32.51 -5.72
CA ARG A 481 -19.58 32.63 -4.26
C ARG A 481 -18.32 33.38 -3.79
N PHE A 482 -17.21 33.21 -4.48
CA PHE A 482 -15.89 33.67 -4.02
C PHE A 482 -15.18 34.59 -5.03
N GLY A 483 -15.73 34.77 -6.24
CA GLY A 483 -15.06 35.53 -7.31
C GLY A 483 -13.81 34.85 -7.88
N ALA A 484 -13.62 33.54 -7.64
CA ALA A 484 -12.41 32.81 -8.00
C ALA A 484 -12.64 31.78 -9.12
N THR A 485 -11.93 31.94 -10.24
CA THR A 485 -11.97 31.01 -11.38
C THR A 485 -11.04 29.82 -11.16
N VAL A 486 -11.62 28.62 -10.96
CA VAL A 486 -10.83 27.37 -10.90
C VAL A 486 -10.54 26.83 -12.29
N THR A 487 -9.29 26.50 -12.59
CA THR A 487 -8.87 26.10 -13.95
C THR A 487 -8.38 24.66 -14.06
N GLN A 488 -8.00 24.04 -12.94
CA GLN A 488 -7.39 22.71 -12.93
C GLN A 488 -8.39 21.64 -12.49
N LYS A 489 -8.33 20.48 -13.14
CA LYS A 489 -9.00 19.26 -12.64
C LYS A 489 -8.22 18.69 -11.45
N MET A 490 -8.80 17.73 -10.74
CA MET A 490 -8.08 16.95 -9.72
C MET A 490 -7.41 15.73 -10.35
N LYS A 491 -6.32 15.25 -9.74
CA LYS A 491 -5.79 13.92 -10.04
C LYS A 491 -6.76 12.87 -9.53
N HIS A 492 -6.83 11.74 -10.23
CA HIS A 492 -7.66 10.61 -9.83
C HIS A 492 -6.95 9.78 -8.75
N THR A 493 -7.04 10.26 -7.53
CA THR A 493 -6.29 9.80 -6.34
C THR A 493 -7.26 9.68 -5.16
N PRO A 494 -6.86 9.07 -4.04
CA PRO A 494 -7.64 9.17 -2.82
C PRO A 494 -7.91 10.64 -2.47
N HIS A 495 -9.19 11.00 -2.32
CA HIS A 495 -9.60 12.37 -2.04
C HIS A 495 -9.78 12.55 -0.53
N ALA A 496 -9.02 13.46 0.08
CA ALA A 496 -9.17 13.79 1.49
C ALA A 496 -10.35 14.75 1.70
N VAL A 497 -11.35 14.30 2.43
CA VAL A 497 -12.65 14.99 2.53
C VAL A 497 -13.04 15.21 3.98
N ARG A 498 -13.82 16.27 4.23
CA ARG A 498 -14.45 16.56 5.52
C ARG A 498 -15.96 16.51 5.42
N THR A 499 -16.61 15.80 6.34
CA THR A 499 -18.08 15.70 6.35
C THR A 499 -18.74 17.05 6.57
N SER A 500 -18.18 17.87 7.47
CA SER A 500 -18.70 19.20 7.76
C SER A 500 -18.66 20.14 6.55
N VAL A 501 -17.64 20.01 5.69
CA VAL A 501 -17.50 20.83 4.48
C VAL A 501 -18.49 20.37 3.42
N LEU A 502 -18.68 19.06 3.25
CA LEU A 502 -19.72 18.54 2.34
C LEU A 502 -21.12 19.01 2.76
N ALA A 503 -21.46 18.90 4.04
CA ALA A 503 -22.73 19.37 4.57
C ALA A 503 -22.91 20.90 4.46
N GLU A 504 -21.83 21.67 4.48
CA GLU A 504 -21.87 23.11 4.22
C GLU A 504 -22.14 23.42 2.75
N ILE A 505 -21.47 22.74 1.82
CA ILE A 505 -21.71 22.89 0.37
C ILE A 505 -23.14 22.50 0.02
N GLU A 506 -23.68 21.41 0.59
CA GLU A 506 -25.06 20.99 0.39
C GLU A 506 -26.07 22.06 0.83
N ARG A 507 -25.80 22.78 1.94
CA ARG A 507 -26.64 23.90 2.41
C ARG A 507 -26.46 25.17 1.59
N GLU A 508 -25.25 25.44 1.10
CA GLU A 508 -24.93 26.64 0.33
C GLU A 508 -25.46 26.55 -1.11
N PHE A 509 -25.39 25.36 -1.72
CA PHE A 509 -25.80 25.11 -3.11
C PHE A 509 -26.89 24.04 -3.19
N PRO A 510 -28.04 24.22 -2.52
CA PRO A 510 -29.05 23.17 -2.40
C PRO A 510 -29.65 22.78 -3.75
N GLU A 511 -29.86 23.74 -4.65
CA GLU A 511 -30.43 23.49 -5.98
C GLU A 511 -29.51 22.66 -6.88
N PRO A 512 -28.24 23.04 -7.15
CA PRO A 512 -27.33 22.20 -7.93
C PRO A 512 -27.11 20.80 -7.35
N ILE A 513 -27.06 20.69 -6.02
CA ILE A 513 -26.85 19.41 -5.33
C ILE A 513 -28.06 18.50 -5.48
N ARG A 514 -29.28 19.01 -5.22
CA ARG A 514 -30.53 18.23 -5.43
C ARG A 514 -30.74 17.85 -6.89
N ALA A 515 -30.44 18.76 -7.83
CA ALA A 515 -30.53 18.46 -9.25
C ALA A 515 -29.57 17.33 -9.66
N THR A 516 -28.32 17.37 -9.18
CA THR A 516 -27.34 16.29 -9.42
C THR A 516 -27.76 14.98 -8.77
N MET A 517 -28.27 15.03 -7.53
CA MET A 517 -28.78 13.87 -6.80
C MET A 517 -29.94 13.18 -7.55
N ALA A 518 -30.82 13.95 -8.20
CA ALA A 518 -31.97 13.44 -8.94
C ALA A 518 -31.59 12.83 -10.31
N ASN A 519 -30.42 13.14 -10.85
CA ASN A 519 -29.97 12.61 -12.14
C ASN A 519 -29.58 11.13 -12.00
N ARG A 520 -30.45 10.21 -12.45
CA ARG A 520 -30.21 8.76 -12.39
C ARG A 520 -29.09 8.28 -13.32
N VAL A 521 -28.74 9.06 -14.32
CA VAL A 521 -27.61 8.85 -15.24
C VAL A 521 -26.78 10.13 -15.32
N ARG A 522 -25.51 10.02 -15.72
CA ARG A 522 -24.62 11.20 -15.81
C ARG A 522 -25.22 12.27 -16.71
N SER A 523 -25.27 13.49 -16.18
CA SER A 523 -25.82 14.67 -16.87
C SER A 523 -24.76 15.75 -17.01
N THR A 524 -24.90 16.61 -18.01
CA THR A 524 -24.08 17.81 -18.15
C THR A 524 -24.43 18.89 -17.13
N SER A 525 -25.55 18.75 -16.41
CA SER A 525 -25.92 19.62 -15.27
C SER A 525 -25.28 19.18 -13.94
N ASP A 526 -24.64 18.01 -13.88
CA ASP A 526 -24.07 17.48 -12.64
C ASP A 526 -22.99 18.37 -12.04
N VAL A 527 -22.78 18.24 -10.73
CA VAL A 527 -21.58 18.69 -10.02
C VAL A 527 -20.74 17.51 -9.56
N SER A 528 -19.42 17.65 -9.53
CA SER A 528 -18.52 16.62 -8.98
C SER A 528 -18.07 17.05 -7.59
N LEU A 529 -18.66 16.44 -6.55
CA LEU A 529 -18.62 16.97 -5.19
C LEU A 529 -17.30 16.64 -4.44
N PRO A 530 -17.08 15.41 -3.92
CA PRO A 530 -15.88 15.04 -3.17
C PRO A 530 -14.63 14.99 -4.05
N SER A 531 -14.78 14.73 -5.35
CA SER A 531 -13.68 14.62 -6.31
C SER A 531 -13.18 15.98 -6.85
N SER A 532 -13.92 17.09 -6.63
CA SER A 532 -13.55 18.41 -7.14
C SER A 532 -14.08 19.59 -6.31
N LEU A 533 -15.40 19.81 -6.24
CA LEU A 533 -16.02 21.00 -5.63
C LEU A 533 -15.59 21.18 -4.16
N HIS A 534 -15.58 20.09 -3.39
CA HIS A 534 -15.13 20.08 -2.00
C HIS A 534 -13.73 20.68 -1.83
N HIS A 535 -12.78 20.27 -2.67
CA HIS A 535 -11.36 20.67 -2.51
C HIS A 535 -11.17 22.17 -2.69
N TYR A 536 -11.79 22.74 -3.73
CA TYR A 536 -11.69 24.17 -3.99
C TYR A 536 -12.51 25.01 -3.01
N TYR A 537 -13.71 24.56 -2.64
CA TYR A 537 -14.51 25.22 -1.61
C TYR A 537 -13.77 25.25 -0.26
N ALA A 538 -13.21 24.11 0.15
CA ALA A 538 -12.40 24.02 1.36
C ALA A 538 -11.16 24.91 1.26
N PHE A 539 -10.49 24.99 0.11
CA PHE A 539 -9.33 25.87 -0.08
C PHE A 539 -9.70 27.35 0.04
N LEU A 540 -10.75 27.79 -0.65
CA LEU A 540 -11.22 29.18 -0.64
C LEU A 540 -11.76 29.62 0.72
N THR A 541 -12.06 28.67 1.60
CA THR A 541 -12.48 28.91 2.99
C THR A 541 -11.39 28.58 4.02
N GLY A 542 -10.14 28.39 3.60
CA GLY A 542 -8.99 28.20 4.49
C GLY A 542 -8.90 26.83 5.17
N ARG A 543 -9.64 25.82 4.68
CA ARG A 543 -9.78 24.47 5.25
C ARG A 543 -9.13 23.35 4.42
N ALA A 544 -8.53 23.68 3.28
CA ALA A 544 -7.70 22.78 2.49
C ALA A 544 -6.43 23.47 1.98
N VAL A 545 -5.42 22.68 1.62
CA VAL A 545 -4.18 23.15 0.98
C VAL A 545 -3.80 22.27 -0.22
N PRO A 546 -3.23 22.83 -1.30
CA PRO A 546 -2.71 22.03 -2.39
C PRO A 546 -1.47 21.25 -1.92
N ALA A 547 -1.34 20.03 -2.39
CA ALA A 547 -0.21 19.16 -2.08
C ALA A 547 0.23 18.35 -3.30
N GLN A 548 1.30 17.59 -3.14
CA GLN A 548 1.81 16.68 -4.16
C GLN A 548 1.78 15.24 -3.64
N LEU A 549 1.24 14.35 -4.47
CA LEU A 549 1.30 12.90 -4.30
C LEU A 549 2.03 12.31 -5.52
N ARG A 550 2.96 11.37 -5.27
CA ARG A 550 3.57 10.60 -6.37
C ARG A 550 2.50 9.69 -6.97
N TYR A 551 2.01 10.07 -8.13
CA TYR A 551 0.84 9.48 -8.76
C TYR A 551 1.10 9.17 -10.23
N ASP A 552 0.51 8.09 -10.73
CA ASP A 552 0.50 7.78 -12.16
C ASP A 552 -0.86 7.22 -12.60
N TYR A 553 -1.27 7.57 -13.82
CA TYR A 553 -2.55 7.14 -14.43
C TYR A 553 -2.26 6.16 -15.56
N PHE A 554 -2.94 5.01 -15.54
CA PHE A 554 -2.78 3.94 -16.51
C PHE A 554 -4.07 3.78 -17.29
N ASP A 555 -4.04 4.31 -18.51
CA ASP A 555 -5.09 4.16 -19.51
C ASP A 555 -4.90 2.83 -20.25
N LEU A 556 -5.73 1.84 -19.92
CA LEU A 556 -5.58 0.44 -20.34
C LEU A 556 -5.66 0.24 -21.86
N ALA A 557 -6.27 1.18 -22.58
CA ALA A 557 -6.35 1.17 -24.04
C ALA A 557 -5.00 1.48 -24.72
N ARG A 558 -3.98 1.96 -23.98
CA ARG A 558 -2.70 2.36 -24.59
C ARG A 558 -1.74 1.17 -24.80
N PRO A 559 -1.09 1.04 -25.97
CA PRO A 559 -0.13 -0.03 -26.25
C PRO A 559 1.09 -0.09 -25.31
N THR A 560 1.44 1.03 -24.65
CA THR A 560 2.64 1.13 -23.79
C THR A 560 2.43 0.62 -22.36
N ILE A 561 1.21 0.20 -22.00
CA ILE A 561 0.82 -0.15 -20.64
C ILE A 561 1.65 -1.30 -20.03
N PRO A 562 1.94 -2.42 -20.73
CA PRO A 562 2.71 -3.51 -20.13
C PRO A 562 4.08 -3.07 -19.59
N GLY A 563 4.80 -2.23 -20.35
CA GLY A 563 6.11 -1.69 -19.94
C GLY A 563 6.01 -0.74 -18.75
N ARG A 564 4.96 0.09 -18.69
CA ARG A 564 4.72 1.00 -17.56
C ARG A 564 4.34 0.23 -16.29
N LEU A 565 3.49 -0.79 -16.38
CA LEU A 565 3.12 -1.66 -15.26
C LEU A 565 4.34 -2.45 -14.74
N ALA A 566 5.16 -2.99 -15.63
CA ALA A 566 6.41 -3.65 -15.25
C ALA A 566 7.38 -2.70 -14.51
N ARG A 567 7.48 -1.45 -14.96
CA ARG A 567 8.25 -0.40 -14.26
C ARG A 567 7.65 -0.12 -12.88
N LEU A 568 6.33 0.04 -12.77
CA LEU A 568 5.64 0.27 -11.51
C LEU A 568 5.86 -0.90 -10.53
N LEU A 569 5.70 -2.15 -10.97
CA LEU A 569 5.93 -3.35 -10.16
C LEU A 569 7.38 -3.42 -9.64
N ARG A 570 8.36 -3.02 -10.45
CA ARG A 570 9.78 -3.06 -10.08
C ARG A 570 10.17 -1.96 -9.09
N SER A 571 9.76 -0.72 -9.33
CA SER A 571 10.23 0.42 -8.53
C SER A 571 9.28 0.83 -7.41
N ARG A 572 8.00 0.46 -7.48
CA ARG A 572 6.92 0.90 -6.56
C ARG A 572 7.00 2.39 -6.24
N HIS A 573 7.29 3.19 -7.27
CA HIS A 573 7.65 4.60 -7.15
C HIS A 573 6.47 5.51 -6.81
N CYS A 574 5.24 5.06 -7.09
CA CYS A 574 4.02 5.81 -6.83
C CYS A 574 3.47 5.53 -5.43
N GLN A 575 2.91 6.56 -4.78
CA GLN A 575 2.09 6.44 -3.58
C GLN A 575 0.66 6.03 -3.92
N ALA A 576 0.12 6.51 -5.04
CA ALA A 576 -1.15 6.06 -5.58
C ALA A 576 -1.08 5.89 -7.10
N PHE A 577 -1.92 5.05 -7.66
CA PHE A 577 -2.13 4.95 -9.11
C PHE A 577 -3.56 4.54 -9.41
N CYS A 578 -4.01 4.85 -10.61
CA CYS A 578 -5.33 4.46 -11.10
C CYS A 578 -5.18 3.61 -12.37
N LEU A 579 -6.00 2.56 -12.47
CA LEU A 579 -6.13 1.72 -13.66
C LEU A 579 -7.50 1.98 -14.27
N ASN A 580 -7.59 2.71 -15.39
CA ASN A 580 -8.88 3.05 -15.98
C ASN A 580 -8.93 2.67 -17.46
N ASP A 581 -10.13 2.36 -17.93
CA ASP A 581 -10.43 2.01 -19.30
C ASP A 581 -11.28 3.12 -19.95
N THR A 582 -10.66 3.84 -20.89
CA THR A 582 -11.32 5.01 -21.50
C THR A 582 -12.06 4.69 -22.80
N VAL A 583 -11.67 3.64 -23.55
CA VAL A 583 -12.19 3.42 -24.93
C VAL A 583 -12.14 1.97 -25.43
N SER A 584 -12.10 0.95 -24.57
CA SER A 584 -11.86 -0.42 -25.06
C SER A 584 -13.09 -1.11 -25.65
N SER A 585 -12.85 -1.99 -26.63
CA SER A 585 -13.84 -2.91 -27.22
C SER A 585 -13.93 -4.23 -26.43
N GLU A 586 -14.95 -5.06 -26.70
CA GLU A 586 -15.07 -6.40 -26.07
C GLU A 586 -13.85 -7.30 -26.37
N HIS A 587 -13.22 -7.14 -27.54
CA HIS A 587 -12.03 -7.90 -27.93
C HIS A 587 -10.77 -7.49 -27.13
N ASP A 588 -10.72 -6.25 -26.64
CA ASP A 588 -9.62 -5.72 -25.82
C ASP A 588 -9.69 -6.22 -24.36
N LEU A 589 -10.90 -6.56 -23.88
CA LEU A 589 -11.14 -6.93 -22.48
C LEU A 589 -10.38 -8.20 -22.07
N ALA A 590 -10.37 -9.24 -22.91
CA ALA A 590 -9.65 -10.48 -22.62
C ALA A 590 -8.13 -10.25 -22.50
N GLY A 591 -7.56 -9.42 -23.39
CA GLY A 591 -6.15 -9.05 -23.36
C GLY A 591 -5.77 -8.22 -22.12
N GLN A 592 -6.65 -7.30 -21.72
CA GLN A 592 -6.48 -6.52 -20.49
C GLN A 592 -6.55 -7.39 -19.24
N LEU A 593 -7.51 -8.30 -19.13
CA LEU A 593 -7.61 -9.23 -18.00
C LEU A 593 -6.37 -10.12 -17.88
N ALA A 594 -5.85 -10.62 -19.01
CA ALA A 594 -4.62 -11.40 -19.06
C ALA A 594 -3.38 -10.61 -18.60
N LEU A 595 -3.40 -9.27 -18.71
CA LEU A 595 -2.33 -8.39 -18.25
C LEU A 595 -2.50 -7.99 -16.77
N LEU A 596 -3.72 -7.59 -16.39
CA LEU A 596 -4.01 -6.99 -15.09
C LEU A 596 -4.02 -7.99 -13.94
N GLY A 597 -4.63 -9.16 -14.12
CA GLY A 597 -4.67 -10.20 -13.09
C GLY A 597 -3.27 -10.53 -12.56
N PRO A 598 -2.31 -10.93 -13.43
CA PRO A 598 -0.94 -11.20 -13.02
C PRO A 598 -0.20 -10.01 -12.41
N PHE A 599 -0.48 -8.79 -12.89
CA PHE A 599 0.10 -7.57 -12.33
C PHE A 599 -0.40 -7.34 -10.91
N LEU A 600 -1.72 -7.35 -10.68
CA LEU A 600 -2.34 -7.11 -9.38
C LEU A 600 -1.98 -8.21 -8.37
N ASP A 601 -1.96 -9.48 -8.79
CA ASP A 601 -1.47 -10.60 -7.97
C ASP A 601 0.00 -10.44 -7.57
N ALA A 602 0.84 -9.87 -8.43
CA ALA A 602 2.25 -9.62 -8.11
C ALA A 602 2.43 -8.34 -7.26
N TYR A 603 1.56 -7.34 -7.46
CA TYR A 603 1.67 -6.05 -6.80
C TYR A 603 1.08 -6.09 -5.38
N PHE A 604 0.00 -6.84 -5.19
CA PHE A 604 -0.76 -7.03 -3.95
C PHE A 604 -0.97 -8.52 -3.62
N PRO A 605 0.12 -9.29 -3.40
CA PRO A 605 0.03 -10.74 -3.19
C PRO A 605 -0.48 -11.14 -1.81
N VAL A 606 -0.62 -10.19 -0.87
CA VAL A 606 -1.08 -10.43 0.50
C VAL A 606 -2.58 -10.19 0.58
N PRO A 607 -3.40 -11.22 0.86
CA PRO A 607 -4.82 -11.03 1.13
C PRO A 607 -5.04 -10.11 2.33
N SER A 608 -6.06 -9.27 2.25
CA SER A 608 -6.49 -8.46 3.39
C SER A 608 -7.30 -9.32 4.39
N PRO A 609 -7.36 -8.94 5.67
CA PRO A 609 -8.27 -9.55 6.65
C PRO A 609 -9.76 -9.42 6.29
N LEU A 610 -10.08 -8.59 5.31
CA LEU A 610 -11.44 -8.33 4.81
C LEU A 610 -11.86 -9.34 3.74
N GLU A 611 -10.97 -10.24 3.34
CA GLU A 611 -11.27 -11.33 2.43
C GLU A 611 -11.60 -12.59 3.24
N ARG A 612 -12.71 -13.26 2.89
CA ARG A 612 -13.03 -14.58 3.43
C ARG A 612 -11.83 -15.50 3.22
N ALA A 613 -11.53 -16.35 4.19
CA ALA A 613 -10.51 -17.38 4.03
C ALA A 613 -10.94 -18.32 2.89
N VAL A 614 -10.45 -18.03 1.68
CA VAL A 614 -10.75 -18.84 0.51
C VAL A 614 -9.97 -20.15 0.69
N THR A 615 -10.62 -21.18 1.24
CA THR A 615 -10.41 -22.54 0.75
C THR A 615 -10.64 -22.42 -0.74
N ARG A 616 -9.57 -22.33 -1.54
CA ARG A 616 -9.68 -22.30 -3.00
C ARG A 616 -10.44 -23.56 -3.37
N GLN A 617 -11.73 -23.42 -3.65
CA GLN A 617 -12.47 -24.44 -4.36
C GLN A 617 -11.73 -24.60 -5.68
N GLU A 618 -11.10 -25.76 -5.85
CA GLU A 618 -10.67 -26.20 -7.16
C GLU A 618 -11.84 -25.99 -8.13
N PRO A 619 -11.58 -25.60 -9.39
CA PRO A 619 -12.64 -25.35 -10.35
C PRO A 619 -13.58 -26.55 -10.35
N ARG A 620 -14.84 -26.32 -9.97
CA ARG A 620 -15.89 -27.34 -10.03
C ARG A 620 -15.86 -27.89 -11.45
N GLN A 621 -15.45 -29.15 -11.60
CA GLN A 621 -15.67 -29.86 -12.85
C GLN A 621 -17.18 -29.79 -13.13
N PRO A 622 -17.59 -29.46 -14.36
CA PRO A 622 -19.00 -29.49 -14.71
C PRO A 622 -19.53 -30.89 -14.44
N CYS A 623 -20.60 -30.97 -13.66
CA CYS A 623 -21.35 -32.21 -13.44
C CYS A 623 -21.64 -32.83 -14.82
N PRO A 624 -21.35 -34.12 -15.05
CA PRO A 624 -21.79 -34.78 -16.26
C PRO A 624 -23.32 -34.82 -16.26
N SER A 625 -23.93 -34.26 -17.31
CA SER A 625 -25.36 -34.33 -17.56
C SER A 625 -25.81 -35.80 -17.55
N PRO A 626 -26.98 -36.13 -16.96
CA PRO A 626 -27.53 -37.48 -17.04
C PRO A 626 -27.90 -37.77 -18.50
N SER A 627 -27.33 -38.83 -19.06
CA SER A 627 -27.69 -39.35 -20.38
C SER A 627 -29.18 -39.70 -20.43
N PRO A 628 -29.88 -39.44 -21.55
CA PRO A 628 -31.25 -39.85 -21.71
C PRO A 628 -31.31 -41.36 -21.92
N SER A 629 -32.12 -42.02 -21.11
CA SER A 629 -32.50 -43.42 -21.24
C SER A 629 -33.09 -43.73 -22.62
N ARG A 630 -32.54 -44.74 -23.29
CA ARG A 630 -33.29 -45.71 -24.09
C ARG A 630 -33.02 -47.09 -23.53
#